data_AF-A0A258BQX1-F1
#
_entry.id   AF-A0A258BQX1-F1
#
_cell.length_a   1.000
_cell.length_b   1.000
_cell.length_c   1.000
_cell.angle_alpha   90.00
_cell.angle_beta   90.00
_cell.angle_gamma   90.00
#
_symmetry.space_group_name_H-M   'P 1'
#
loop_
_entity.id
_entity.type
_entity.pdbx_description
1 polymer ?
#
loop_
_entity_poly.entity_id
_entity_poly.type
_entity_poly.pdbx_seq_one_letter_code
_entity_poly.pdbx_strand_id
1 'polypeptide(L)'
;MTTYCENNQLRIAKKYKIAESASKTEQRKTFREAMGFIEKHGVKHLIVEKVDRHVRNLHDAVETHDWLTADESRKVHFIKDSIVLHKNSRSQEWLNWGMRVVLAKNYIDNLR
;
A
#
# COMPACT_ATOMS: atom_id res chain seq x y z
N MET A 1 12.62 5.46 -2.79
CA MET A 1 12.07 5.13 -1.46
C MET A 1 12.90 5.74 -0.34
N THR A 2 14.21 5.46 -0.20
CA THR A 2 15.04 6.04 0.88
C THR A 2 14.98 7.58 0.90
N THR A 3 15.23 8.24 -0.23
CA THR A 3 15.14 9.70 -0.35
C THR A 3 13.75 10.25 0.00
N TYR A 4 12.68 9.51 -0.34
CA TYR A 4 11.33 9.91 0.04
C TYR A 4 11.17 9.88 1.56
N CYS A 5 11.66 8.83 2.23
CA CYS A 5 11.62 8.75 3.68
C CYS A 5 12.42 9.88 4.34
N GLU A 6 13.62 10.18 3.84
CA GLU A 6 14.47 11.26 4.35
C GLU A 6 13.78 12.62 4.22
N ASN A 7 13.22 12.93 3.05
CA ASN A 7 12.52 14.18 2.79
C ASN A 7 11.24 14.35 3.65
N ASN A 8 10.63 13.24 4.06
CA ASN A 8 9.42 13.23 4.89
C ASN A 8 9.72 12.98 6.38
N GLN A 9 11.00 12.97 6.78
CA GLN A 9 11.45 12.71 8.15
C GLN A 9 10.95 11.37 8.72
N LEU A 10 10.82 10.35 7.86
CA LEU A 10 10.37 9.02 8.20
C LEU A 10 11.55 8.08 8.46
N ARG A 11 11.55 7.40 9.61
CA ARG A 11 12.50 6.33 9.92
C ARG A 11 12.05 5.01 9.31
N ILE A 12 12.94 4.37 8.55
CA ILE A 12 12.66 3.07 7.94
C ILE A 12 12.76 1.97 8.99
N ALA A 13 11.63 1.35 9.35
CA ALA A 13 11.59 0.23 10.28
C ALA A 13 11.98 -1.10 9.62
N LYS A 14 11.46 -1.37 8.41
CA LYS A 14 11.76 -2.58 7.63
C LYS A 14 11.48 -2.36 6.14
N LYS A 15 12.24 -3.02 5.26
CA LYS A 15 12.01 -3.01 3.81
C LYS A 15 11.60 -4.40 3.34
N TYR A 16 10.57 -4.46 2.50
CA TYR A 16 10.13 -5.66 1.81
C TYR A 16 10.36 -5.47 0.31
N LYS A 17 10.97 -6.45 -0.36
CA LYS A 17 11.22 -6.41 -1.80
C LYS A 17 10.55 -7.60 -2.44
N ILE A 18 9.68 -7.33 -3.41
CA ILE A 18 9.01 -8.34 -4.22
C ILE A 18 9.64 -8.30 -5.61
N ALA A 19 10.20 -9.43 -6.06
CA ALA A 19 10.74 -9.55 -7.41
C ALA A 19 9.60 -9.48 -8.44
N GLU A 20 9.87 -8.96 -9.64
CA GLU A 20 8.84 -8.89 -10.68
C GLU A 20 8.36 -10.27 -11.14
N SER A 21 9.27 -11.25 -11.12
CA SER A 21 8.99 -12.67 -11.39
C SER A 21 8.30 -13.40 -10.24
N ALA A 22 8.04 -12.75 -9.10
CA ALA A 22 7.42 -13.40 -7.96
C ALA A 22 5.99 -13.86 -8.29
N SER A 23 5.68 -15.12 -7.96
CA SER A 23 4.34 -15.67 -8.15
C SER A 23 3.30 -14.90 -7.34
N LYS A 24 2.02 -14.92 -7.76
CA LYS A 24 0.91 -14.26 -7.03
C LYS A 24 0.88 -14.66 -5.54
N THR A 25 1.23 -15.90 -5.21
CA THR A 25 1.27 -16.40 -3.83
C THR A 25 2.40 -15.77 -3.02
N GLU A 26 3.60 -15.66 -3.58
CA GLU A 26 4.75 -15.03 -2.91
C GLU A 26 4.52 -13.55 -2.60
N GLN A 27 3.85 -12.84 -3.52
CA GLN A 27 3.51 -11.43 -3.31
C GLN A 27 2.52 -11.26 -2.15
N ARG A 28 1.47 -12.09 -2.08
CA ARG A 28 0.50 -12.08 -0.98
C ARG A 28 1.15 -12.44 0.36
N LYS A 29 2.04 -13.43 0.36
CA LYS A 29 2.79 -13.82 1.57
C LYS A 29 3.60 -12.65 2.09
N THR A 30 4.36 -12.00 1.21
CA THR A 30 5.18 -10.83 1.57
C THR A 30 4.33 -9.67 2.10
N PHE A 31 3.16 -9.42 1.48
CA PHE A 31 2.22 -8.40 1.93
C PHE A 31 1.70 -8.68 3.35
N ARG A 32 1.24 -9.92 3.60
CA ARG A 32 0.80 -10.33 4.94
C ARG A 32 1.91 -10.24 5.98
N GLU A 33 3.14 -10.59 5.62
CA GLU A 33 4.30 -10.43 6.51
C GLU A 33 4.59 -8.95 6.82
N ALA A 34 4.34 -8.04 5.88
CA ALA A 34 4.48 -6.60 6.10
C ALA A 34 3.37 -6.08 7.03
N MET A 35 2.11 -6.48 6.81
CA MET A 35 0.99 -6.11 7.70
C MET A 35 1.19 -6.65 9.11
N GLY A 36 1.59 -7.91 9.27
CA GLY A 36 1.89 -8.48 10.59
C GLY A 36 3.06 -7.78 11.30
N PHE A 37 4.07 -7.32 10.57
CA PHE A 37 5.14 -6.50 11.14
C PHE A 37 4.63 -5.13 11.59
N ILE A 38 3.77 -4.50 10.80
CA ILE A 38 3.14 -3.22 11.11
C ILE A 38 2.36 -3.30 12.41
N GLU A 39 1.50 -4.31 12.55
CA GLU A 39 0.69 -4.53 13.75
C GLU A 39 1.56 -4.80 14.97
N LYS A 40 2.53 -5.71 14.85
CA LYS A 40 3.42 -6.11 15.96
C LYS A 40 4.25 -4.95 16.51
N HIS A 41 4.66 -4.01 15.66
CA HIS A 41 5.56 -2.92 16.07
C HIS A 41 4.87 -1.55 16.11
N GLY A 42 3.54 -1.50 15.91
CA GLY A 42 2.78 -0.25 15.93
C GLY A 42 3.20 0.75 14.85
N VAL A 43 3.68 0.28 13.70
CA VAL A 43 4.11 1.14 12.59
C VAL A 43 2.90 1.89 12.04
N LYS A 44 3.03 3.20 11.84
CA LYS A 44 1.92 4.04 11.37
C LYS A 44 2.00 4.40 9.90
N HIS A 45 3.19 4.27 9.28
CA HIS A 45 3.40 4.64 7.89
C HIS A 45 3.78 3.43 7.06
N LEU A 46 2.94 3.09 6.09
CA LEU A 46 3.26 2.13 5.04
C LEU A 46 3.67 2.89 3.78
N ILE A 47 4.81 2.55 3.19
CA ILE A 47 5.33 3.19 1.98
C ILE A 47 5.35 2.14 0.87
N VAL A 48 4.68 2.46 -0.23
CA VAL A 48 4.56 1.59 -1.39
C VAL A 48 4.97 2.37 -2.64
N GLU A 49 5.61 1.69 -3.59
CA GLU A 49 6.06 2.35 -4.80
C GLU A 49 4.90 2.83 -5.67
N LYS A 50 3.93 1.94 -5.92
CA LYS A 50 2.71 2.18 -6.71
C LYS A 50 1.53 1.38 -6.20
N VAL A 51 0.30 1.82 -6.50
CA VAL A 51 -0.95 1.13 -6.18
C VAL A 51 -1.00 -0.27 -6.81
N ASP A 52 -0.53 -0.45 -8.06
CA ASP A 52 -0.51 -1.77 -8.73
C ASP A 52 0.39 -2.82 -8.04
N ARG A 53 1.31 -2.36 -7.19
CA ARG A 53 2.18 -3.22 -6.37
C ARG A 53 1.57 -3.53 -4.99
N HIS A 54 0.48 -2.84 -4.62
CA HIS A 54 -0.20 -2.92 -3.32
C HIS A 54 -1.49 -3.74 -3.36
N VAL A 55 -2.31 -3.57 -4.41
CA VAL A 55 -3.66 -4.12 -4.50
C VAL A 55 -3.82 -4.97 -5.75
N ARG A 56 -3.55 -6.26 -5.60
CA ARG A 56 -3.75 -7.23 -6.70
C ARG A 56 -5.13 -7.89 -6.65
N ASN A 57 -5.89 -7.65 -5.58
CA ASN A 57 -7.28 -8.03 -5.42
C ASN A 57 -8.03 -6.94 -4.62
N LEU A 58 -9.36 -6.94 -4.69
CA LEU A 58 -10.19 -5.95 -3.98
C LEU A 58 -10.14 -6.12 -2.45
N HIS A 59 -9.80 -7.31 -1.96
CA HIS A 59 -9.71 -7.60 -0.53
C HIS A 59 -8.54 -6.84 0.12
N ASP A 60 -7.36 -6.81 -0.51
CA ASP A 60 -6.20 -6.05 -0.03
C ASP A 60 -6.54 -4.55 0.11
N ALA A 61 -7.40 -4.04 -0.78
CA ALA A 61 -7.87 -2.66 -0.74
C ALA A 61 -8.79 -2.41 0.47
N VAL A 62 -9.72 -3.33 0.73
CA VAL A 62 -10.59 -3.26 1.92
C VAL A 62 -9.75 -3.31 3.20
N GLU A 63 -8.81 -4.25 3.32
CA GLU A 63 -7.91 -4.34 4.49
C GLU A 63 -7.11 -3.05 4.69
N THR A 64 -6.65 -2.42 3.61
CA THR A 64 -5.94 -1.14 3.66
C THR A 64 -6.84 -0.02 4.15
N HIS A 65 -8.09 0.03 3.67
CA HIS A 65 -9.07 1.04 4.08
C HIS A 65 -9.43 0.89 5.57
N ASP A 66 -9.72 -0.33 6.02
CA ASP A 66 -10.04 -0.63 7.41
C ASP A 66 -8.85 -0.29 8.32
N TRP A 67 -7.64 -0.65 7.90
CA TRP A 67 -6.43 -0.30 8.62
C TRP A 67 -6.23 1.21 8.73
N LEU A 68 -6.45 1.97 7.65
CA LEU A 68 -6.31 3.44 7.64
C LEU A 68 -7.38 4.14 8.48
N THR A 69 -8.62 3.64 8.48
CA THR A 69 -9.74 4.29 9.16
C THR A 69 -9.77 4.03 10.66
N ALA A 70 -9.16 2.93 11.11
CA ALA A 70 -9.07 2.57 12.51
C ALA A 70 -8.17 3.50 13.37
N ASP A 71 -7.28 4.29 12.76
CA ASP A 71 -6.33 5.15 13.50
C ASP A 71 -5.85 6.33 12.64
N GLU A 72 -6.08 7.55 13.14
CA GLU A 72 -5.80 8.81 12.46
C GLU A 72 -4.32 9.08 12.18
N SER A 73 -3.43 8.42 12.93
CA SER A 73 -1.99 8.52 12.72
C SER A 73 -1.51 7.67 11.54
N ARG A 74 -2.34 6.75 11.04
CA ARG A 74 -1.93 5.83 9.97
C ARG A 74 -1.98 6.49 8.61
N LYS A 75 -0.94 6.22 7.80
CA LYS A 75 -0.80 6.71 6.44
C LYS A 75 -0.26 5.63 5.51
N VAL A 76 -0.77 5.60 4.29
CA VAL A 76 -0.17 4.86 3.17
C VAL A 76 0.33 5.84 2.13
N HIS A 77 1.62 5.76 1.81
CA HIS A 77 2.29 6.63 0.85
C HIS A 77 2.53 5.85 -0.45
N PHE A 78 1.88 6.24 -1.54
CA PHE A 78 2.10 5.70 -2.88
C PHE A 78 3.00 6.66 -3.66
N ILE A 79 4.31 6.40 -3.67
CA ILE A 79 5.33 7.38 -4.10
C ILE A 79 5.14 7.80 -5.56
N LYS A 80 5.06 6.85 -6.49
CA LYS A 80 4.97 7.15 -7.93
C LYS A 80 3.57 7.59 -8.36
N ASP A 81 2.56 7.36 -7.54
CA ASP A 81 1.19 7.84 -7.80
C ASP A 81 0.91 9.21 -7.17
N SER A 82 1.86 9.76 -6.40
CA SER A 82 1.72 11.01 -5.66
C SER A 82 0.47 11.06 -4.78
N ILE A 83 0.14 9.92 -4.14
CA ILE A 83 -1.01 9.78 -3.24
C ILE A 83 -0.50 9.47 -1.84
N VAL A 84 -1.03 10.17 -0.84
CA VAL A 84 -0.90 9.80 0.57
C VAL A 84 -2.31 9.64 1.14
N LEU A 85 -2.71 8.41 1.43
CA LEU A 85 -4.01 8.14 2.05
C LEU A 85 -3.89 8.06 3.55
N HIS A 86 -4.90 8.61 4.21
CA HIS A 86 -5.12 8.56 5.65
C HIS A 86 -6.62 8.70 5.93
N LYS A 87 -7.05 8.47 7.18
CA LYS A 87 -8.46 8.54 7.58
C LYS A 87 -9.16 9.83 7.11
N ASN A 88 -8.47 10.97 7.20
CA ASN A 88 -8.99 12.29 6.88
C ASN A 88 -8.75 12.72 5.42
N SER A 89 -8.35 11.81 4.53
CA SER A 89 -8.20 12.12 3.10
C SER A 89 -9.54 12.52 2.50
N ARG A 90 -9.52 13.44 1.54
CA ARG A 90 -10.72 13.95 0.86
C ARG A 90 -11.34 12.84 0.02
N SER A 91 -12.65 12.92 -0.22
CA SER A 91 -13.37 11.96 -1.07
C SER A 91 -12.75 11.81 -2.46
N GLN A 92 -12.18 12.88 -3.03
CA GLN A 92 -11.48 12.84 -4.31
C GLN A 92 -10.20 12.00 -4.29
N GLU A 93 -9.47 12.00 -3.17
CA GLU A 93 -8.25 11.20 -3.00
C GLU A 93 -8.60 9.72 -2.86
N TRP A 94 -9.64 9.40 -2.09
CA TRP A 94 -10.20 8.05 -2.00
C TRP A 94 -10.70 7.53 -3.34
N LEU A 95 -11.42 8.37 -4.11
CA LEU A 95 -11.88 8.02 -5.45
C LEU A 95 -10.70 7.76 -6.41
N ASN A 96 -9.69 8.63 -6.41
CA ASN A 96 -8.49 8.47 -7.24
C ASN A 96 -7.77 7.15 -6.93
N TRP A 97 -7.60 6.83 -5.65
CA TRP A 97 -7.04 5.55 -5.25
C TRP A 97 -7.93 4.36 -5.65
N GLY A 98 -9.24 4.44 -5.43
CA GLY A 98 -10.20 3.39 -5.81
C GLY A 98 -10.18 3.08 -7.30
N MET A 99 -10.14 4.10 -8.16
CA MET A 99 -10.01 3.91 -9.62
C MET A 99 -8.72 3.16 -9.98
N ARG A 100 -7.60 3.50 -9.32
CA ARG A 100 -6.31 2.82 -9.54
C ARG A 100 -6.34 1.36 -9.10
N VAL A 101 -7.03 1.04 -8.00
CA VAL A 101 -7.25 -0.34 -7.56
C VAL A 101 -7.99 -1.13 -8.65
N VAL A 102 -9.07 -0.56 -9.19
CA VAL A 102 -9.88 -1.22 -10.23
C VAL A 102 -9.08 -1.43 -11.51
N LEU A 103 -8.30 -0.43 -11.96
CA LEU A 103 -7.43 -0.53 -13.12
C LEU A 103 -6.33 -1.59 -12.93
N ALA A 104 -5.70 -1.63 -11.75
CA ALA A 104 -4.69 -2.63 -11.44
C ALA A 104 -5.27 -4.06 -11.47
N LYS A 105 -6.48 -4.26 -10.93
CA LYS A 105 -7.19 -5.54 -11.01
C LYS A 105 -7.45 -5.93 -12.46
N ASN A 106 -7.99 -5.03 -13.27
CA ASN A 106 -8.27 -5.30 -14.69
C ASN A 106 -7.00 -5.70 -15.45
N TYR A 107 -5.88 -5.02 -15.24
CA TYR A 107 -4.60 -5.38 -15.85
C TYR A 107 -4.16 -6.81 -15.48
N ILE A 108 -4.26 -7.18 -14.21
CA ILE A 108 -3.88 -8.52 -13.72
C ILE A 108 -4.80 -9.62 -14.26
N ASP A 109 -6.08 -9.33 -14.44
CA ASP A 109 -7.06 -10.27 -14.98
C ASP A 109 -6.84 -10.53 -16.48
N ASN A 110 -6.33 -9.54 -17.23
CA ASN A 110 -6.02 -9.65 -18.67
C ASN A 110 -4.63 -10.23 -18.98
N LEU A 111 -3.77 -10.44 -17.99
CA LEU A 111 -2.48 -11.16 -18.14
C LEU A 111 -2.65 -12.70 -18.14
N ARG A 112 -3.88 -13.20 -18.30
CA ARG A 112 -4.24 -14.61 -18.25
C ARG A 112 -4.67 -15.11 -19.62
#